data_AF-A0A7W9GR66-F1
#
_entry.id   AF-A0A7W9GR66-F1
#
_cell.length_a   1.000
_cell.length_b   1.000
_cell.length_c   1.000
_cell.angle_alpha   90.00
_cell.angle_beta   90.00
_cell.angle_gamma   90.00
#
_symmetry.space_group_name_H-M   'P 1'
#
loop_
_entity.id
_entity.type
_entity.pdbx_description
1 polymer ?
#
loop_
_entity_poly.entity_id
_entity_poly.type
_entity_poly.pdbx_seq_one_letter_code
_entity_poly.pdbx_strand_id
1 'polypeptide(L)' 'MLRRDTEYVLTWNAADHAWEARPIRREGRRIVPLGPDGAAGRLPSTLPGTAGD' A
#
# COMPACT_ATOMS: atom_id res chain seq x y z
N MET A 1 -14.67 -11.91 4.80
CA MET A 1 -15.30 -10.63 4.43
C MET A 1 -14.18 -9.60 4.28
N LEU A 2 -13.78 -9.24 3.05
CA LEU A 2 -12.72 -8.24 2.82
C LEU A 2 -13.25 -6.88 3.31
N ARG A 3 -12.54 -6.20 4.22
CA ARG A 3 -12.88 -4.82 4.59
C ARG A 3 -12.69 -3.94 3.35
N ARG A 4 -13.80 -3.57 2.71
CA ARG A 4 -13.83 -2.77 1.47
C ARG A 4 -13.37 -1.31 1.67
N ASP A 5 -13.18 -0.88 2.91
CA ASP A 5 -12.83 0.50 3.26
C ASP A 5 -11.34 0.69 3.60
N THR A 6 -10.50 -0.31 3.34
CA THR A 6 -9.05 -0.20 3.52
C THR A 6 -8.42 0.33 2.23
N GLU A 7 -7.94 1.57 2.27
CA GLU A 7 -7.11 2.18 1.22
C GLU A 7 -5.62 1.91 1.51
N TYR A 8 -4.75 2.10 0.51
CA TYR A 8 -3.30 1.95 0.67
C TYR A 8 -2.57 3.17 0.11
N VAL A 9 -1.51 3.61 0.80
CA VAL A 9 -0.52 4.54 0.26
C VAL A 9 0.66 3.74 -0.26
N LEU A 10 1.09 4.03 -1.49
CA LEU A 10 2.28 3.46 -2.11
C LEU A 10 3.44 4.45 -1.98
N THR A 11 4.55 3.99 -1.40
CA THR A 11 5.79 4.77 -1.30
C THR A 11 6.92 4.01 -1.98
N TRP A 12 7.71 4.69 -2.79
CA TRP A 12 8.92 4.10 -3.36
C TRP A 12 10.04 4.17 -2.32
N ASN A 13 10.52 3.02 -1.86
CA ASN A 13 11.74 2.91 -1.08
C ASN A 13 12.92 2.75 -2.04
N ALA A 14 13.72 3.81 -2.16
CA ALA A 14 14.89 3.82 -3.04
C ALA A 14 16.05 2.96 -2.53
N ALA A 15 16.17 2.74 -1.22
CA ALA A 15 17.24 1.92 -0.65
C ALA A 15 17.05 0.43 -1.00
N ASP A 16 15.81 -0.03 -0.95
CA ASP A 16 15.45 -1.42 -1.24
C ASP A 16 14.98 -1.63 -2.70
N HIS A 17 14.92 -0.55 -3.49
CA HIS A 17 14.33 -0.52 -4.83
C HIS A 17 12.97 -1.22 -4.90
N ALA A 18 12.08 -0.89 -3.95
CA ALA A 18 10.81 -1.57 -3.78
C ALA A 18 9.67 -0.60 -3.47
N TRP A 19 8.46 -0.98 -3.87
CA TRP A 19 7.24 -0.32 -3.44
C TRP A 19 6.78 -0.86 -2.08
N GLU A 20 6.53 0.06 -1.15
CA GLU A 20 5.95 -0.22 0.14
C GLU A 20 4.48 0.23 0.17
N ALA A 21 3.59 -0.72 0.45
CA ALA A 21 2.16 -0.44 0.60
C ALA A 21 1.81 -0.34 2.08
N ARG A 22 1.26 0.79 2.52
CA ARG A 22 0.83 1.00 3.91
C ARG A 22 -0.68 1.19 3.97
N PRO A 23 -1.41 0.39 4.77
CA PRO A 23 -2.86 0.49 4.86
C PRO A 23 -3.26 1.76 5.61
N ILE A 24 -4.27 2.42 5.07
CA ILE A 24 -4.90 3.62 5.61
C ILE A 24 -6.42 3.48 5.60
N ARG A 25 -7.06 4.27 6.44
CA ARG A 25 -8.48 4.58 6.36
C ARG A 25 -8.62 6.04 6.03
N ARG A 26 -9.47 6.35 5.05
CA ARG A 26 -9.84 7.73 4.75
C ARG A 26 -11.12 8.10 5.48
N GLU A 27 -11.04 9.12 6.31
CA GLU A 27 -12.17 9.71 7.01
C GLU A 27 -12.43 11.09 6.41
N GLY A 28 -13.23 11.11 5.34
CA GLY A 28 -13.45 12.30 4.52
C GLY A 28 -12.16 12.77 3.85
N ARG A 29 -11.59 13.89 4.32
CA ARG A 29 -10.31 14.42 3.81
C ARG A 29 -9.10 14.05 4.69
N ARG A 30 -9.35 13.39 5.82
CA ARG A 30 -8.31 12.94 6.75
C ARG A 30 -7.84 11.54 6.38
N ILE A 31 -6.54 11.32 6.39
CA ILE A 31 -5.92 10.01 6.25
C ILE A 31 -5.53 9.51 7.65
N VAL A 32 -5.99 8.31 8.01
CA VAL A 32 -5.73 7.68 9.32
C VAL A 32 -5.00 6.35 9.08
N PRO A 33 -3.74 6.22 9.53
CA PRO A 33 -3.03 4.94 9.49
C PRO A 33 -3.77 3.87 10.29
N LEU A 34 -3.86 2.64 9.76
CA LEU A 34 -4.64 1.56 10.37
C LEU A 34 -3.87 0.68 11.38
N GLY A 35 -2.66 1.05 11.79
CA GLY A 35 -1.94 0.38 12.87
C GLY A 35 -0.54 0.95 13.14
N PRO A 36 0.08 0.63 14.30
CA PRO A 36 1.41 1.15 14.67
C PRO A 36 2.52 0.59 13.77
N ASP A 37 2.37 -0.66 13.34
CA ASP A 37 3.26 -1.43 12.44
C ASP A 37 2.44 -2.28 11.44
N GLY A 38 1.21 -1.85 11.15
CA GLY A 38 0.21 -2.69 10.50
C GLY A 38 0.45 -2.86 9.00
N ALA A 39 1.14 -3.95 8.62
CA ALA A 39 1.23 -4.47 7.25
C ALA A 39 1.78 -3.49 6.20
N ALA A 40 2.99 -2.96 6.42
CA ALA A 40 3.83 -2.59 5.29
C ALA A 40 4.18 -3.88 4.53
N GLY A 41 3.30 -4.30 3.63
CA GLY A 41 3.58 -5.41 2.73
C GLY A 41 4.53 -4.89 1.66
N ARG A 42 5.72 -5.48 1.54
CA ARG A 42 6.52 -5.31 0.32
C ARG A 42 5.65 -5.82 -0.83
N LEU A 43 5.29 -4.94 -1.74
CA LEU A 43 4.65 -5.40 -2.97
C LEU A 43 5.69 -6.13 -3.80
N PRO A 44 5.33 -7.25 -4.46
CA PRO A 44 6.20 -7.80 -5.49
C PRO A 44 6.46 -6.70 -6.53
N SER A 45 7.72 -6.59 -6.97
CA SER A 45 8.14 -5.62 -8.00
C SER A 45 7.40 -5.79 -9.32
N THR A 46 6.72 -6.93 -9.51
CA THR A 46 5.81 -7.21 -10.61
C THR A 46 4.36 -7.11 -10.14
N LEU A 47 3.69 -6.01 -10.50
CA LEU A 47 2.23 -5.96 -10.49
C LEU A 47 1.72 -6.89 -11.60
N PRO A 48 0.77 -7.82 -11.35
CA PRO A 48 0.14 -8.58 -12.41
C PRO A 48 -0.65 -7.60 -13.30
N GLY A 49 -0.04 -7.19 -14.41
CA GLY A 49 -0.58 -6.20 -15.33
C GLY A 49 0.46 -5.38 -16.11
N THR A 50 1.75 -5.39 -15.72
CA THR A 50 2.83 -4.70 -16.45
C THR A 50 3.75 -5.66 -17.19
N ALA A 51 3.20 -6.75 -17.73
CA ALA A 51 3.87 -7.58 -18.73
C ALA A 51 3.13 -7.34 -20.06
N GLY A 52 3.66 -6.44 -20.89
CA GLY A 52 3.13 -6.17 -22.22
C GLY A 52 3.47 -4.77 -22.71
N ASP A 53 4.72 -4.58 -23.14
CA ASP A 53 5.05 -4.40 -24.56
C ASP A 53 6.53 -4.78 -24.76
#